data_AF-A0A1W9TJH7-F1
#
_entry.id   AF-A0A1W9TJH7-F1
#
_cell.length_a   1.000
_cell.length_b   1.000
_cell.length_c   1.000
_cell.angle_alpha   90.00
_cell.angle_beta   90.00
_cell.angle_gamma   90.00
#
_symmetry.space_group_name_H-M   'P 1'
#
loop_
_entity.id
_entity.type
_entity.pdbx_description
1 polymer ?
#
loop_
_entity_poly.entity_id
_entity_poly.type
_entity_poly.pdbx_seq_one_letter_code
_entity_poly.pdbx_strand_id
1 'polypeptide(L)'
;MFNRRVIKGQYIIFESPEDTQEMEKEVSEDIAKKIIEDAEKKAREIIDKAQEEAENIINEAHLAYAEEVEKGRMDGKQQAENELNNLIEQYSLQLNNILDNFRKSIDSEVYNARILLFNIIKLLISKFLSIEIFSSPKWVENSLNKILEKFINLDYIKIHISPEILNKFPDIIEKFKNIDNIEIVEDITLKGLSMMTKYMLI
;
A
#
# COMPACT_ATOMS: atom_id res chain seq x y z
N MET A 1 -19.80 -84.11 -81.66
CA MET A 1 -19.40 -85.42 -82.26
C MET A 1 -17.88 -85.48 -82.28
N PHE A 2 -17.25 -86.35 -81.49
CA PHE A 2 -15.78 -86.39 -81.38
C PHE A 2 -15.13 -87.11 -82.57
N ASN A 3 -14.25 -86.42 -83.29
CA ASN A 3 -13.42 -87.01 -84.35
C ASN A 3 -12.24 -87.76 -83.72
N ARG A 4 -12.31 -89.09 -83.68
CA ARG A 4 -11.23 -89.95 -83.16
C ARG A 4 -10.33 -90.41 -84.30
N ARG A 5 -9.03 -90.11 -84.23
CA ARG A 5 -7.99 -90.75 -85.05
C ARG A 5 -6.90 -91.35 -84.17
N VAL A 6 -6.53 -92.60 -84.47
CA VAL A 6 -5.53 -93.37 -83.71
C VAL A 6 -4.15 -93.16 -84.34
N ILE A 7 -3.18 -92.69 -83.55
CA ILE A 7 -1.76 -92.67 -83.91
C ILE A 7 -1.00 -93.37 -82.78
N LYS A 8 -0.28 -94.47 -83.10
CA LYS A 8 0.59 -95.23 -82.17
C LYS A 8 -0.07 -95.71 -80.86
N GLY A 9 -1.29 -96.23 -80.92
CA GLY A 9 -1.87 -97.02 -79.82
C GLY A 9 -2.32 -96.26 -78.56
N GLN A 10 -2.32 -94.93 -78.57
CA GLN A 10 -2.93 -94.10 -77.52
C GLN A 10 -4.10 -93.30 -78.09
N TYR A 11 -5.22 -93.27 -77.36
CA TYR A 11 -6.41 -92.48 -77.71
C TYR A 11 -6.10 -91.01 -77.43
N ILE A 12 -5.91 -90.21 -78.49
CA ILE A 12 -5.82 -88.75 -78.39
C ILE A 12 -7.22 -88.20 -78.66
N ILE A 13 -7.85 -87.66 -77.63
CA ILE A 13 -9.12 -86.93 -77.75
C ILE A 13 -8.75 -85.54 -78.27
N PHE A 14 -9.14 -85.22 -79.51
CA PHE A 14 -9.14 -83.84 -79.98
C PHE A 14 -10.40 -83.18 -79.43
N GLU A 15 -10.24 -82.38 -78.37
CA GLU A 15 -11.26 -81.45 -77.91
C GLU A 15 -11.59 -80.49 -79.07
N SER A 16 -12.88 -80.15 -79.23
CA SER A 16 -13.31 -79.23 -80.28
C SER A 16 -12.65 -77.87 -80.05
N PRO A 17 -12.24 -77.11 -81.08
CA PRO A 17 -11.74 -75.74 -80.89
C PRO A 17 -12.71 -74.84 -80.11
N GLU A 18 -14.00 -75.19 -80.07
CA GLU A 18 -15.04 -74.55 -79.25
C GLU A 18 -14.88 -74.85 -77.73
N ASP A 19 -14.49 -76.08 -77.34
CA ASP A 19 -14.31 -76.47 -75.93
C ASP A 19 -13.08 -75.77 -75.30
N THR A 20 -12.01 -75.56 -76.08
CA THR A 20 -10.83 -74.78 -75.66
C THR A 20 -11.10 -73.29 -75.53
N GLN A 21 -12.00 -72.72 -76.35
CA GLN A 21 -12.37 -71.30 -76.27
C GLN A 21 -13.30 -71.00 -75.09
N GLU A 22 -14.14 -71.96 -74.67
CA GLU A 22 -14.96 -71.83 -73.45
C GLU A 22 -14.10 -71.93 -72.18
N MET A 23 -13.13 -72.86 -72.13
CA MET A 23 -12.15 -72.93 -71.03
C MET A 23 -11.27 -71.68 -70.91
N GLU A 24 -10.80 -71.11 -72.04
CA GLU A 24 -10.03 -69.85 -72.01
C GLU A 24 -10.85 -68.65 -71.55
N LYS A 25 -12.17 -68.63 -71.85
CA LYS A 25 -13.11 -67.62 -71.34
C LYS A 25 -13.35 -67.75 -69.84
N GLU A 26 -13.60 -68.96 -69.34
CA GLU A 26 -13.79 -69.20 -67.89
C GLU A 26 -12.53 -68.81 -67.10
N VAL A 27 -11.34 -69.19 -67.58
CA VAL A 27 -10.08 -68.82 -66.93
C VAL A 27 -9.85 -67.31 -66.97
N SER A 28 -10.21 -66.63 -68.06
CA SER A 28 -10.10 -65.17 -68.17
C SER A 28 -11.09 -64.44 -67.27
N GLU A 29 -12.31 -64.96 -67.11
CA GLU A 29 -13.32 -64.42 -66.19
C GLU A 29 -12.93 -64.60 -64.72
N ASP A 30 -12.33 -65.75 -64.36
CA ASP A 30 -11.82 -65.99 -63.01
C ASP A 30 -10.61 -65.11 -62.67
N ILE A 31 -9.71 -64.87 -63.63
CA ILE A 31 -8.60 -63.92 -63.47
C ILE A 31 -9.13 -62.50 -63.31
N ALA A 32 -10.13 -62.10 -64.12
CA ALA A 32 -10.75 -60.77 -64.01
C ALA A 32 -11.45 -60.58 -62.66
N LYS A 33 -12.19 -61.58 -62.17
CA LYS A 33 -12.80 -61.56 -60.83
C LYS A 33 -11.75 -61.41 -59.73
N LYS A 34 -10.65 -62.16 -59.79
CA LYS A 34 -9.55 -62.03 -58.83
C LYS A 34 -8.92 -60.65 -58.82
N ILE A 35 -8.74 -60.04 -60.00
CA ILE A 35 -8.20 -58.68 -60.11
C ILE A 35 -9.16 -57.67 -59.47
N ILE A 36 -10.47 -57.83 -59.68
CA ILE A 36 -11.49 -56.98 -59.07
C ILE A 36 -11.50 -57.16 -57.55
N GLU A 37 -11.48 -58.39 -57.04
CA GLU A 37 -11.43 -58.66 -55.60
C GLU A 37 -10.17 -58.09 -54.93
N ASP A 38 -9.00 -58.25 -55.55
CA ASP A 38 -7.74 -57.69 -55.05
C ASP A 38 -7.75 -56.15 -55.08
N ALA A 39 -8.34 -55.55 -56.12
CA ALA A 39 -8.49 -54.10 -56.22
C ALA A 39 -9.46 -53.55 -55.16
N GLU A 40 -10.59 -54.23 -54.93
CA GLU A 40 -11.52 -53.88 -53.86
C GLU A 40 -10.89 -54.02 -52.48
N LYS A 41 -10.11 -55.08 -52.25
CA LYS A 41 -9.40 -55.27 -50.98
C LYS A 41 -8.38 -54.16 -50.74
N LYS A 42 -7.57 -53.81 -51.75
CA LYS A 42 -6.61 -52.70 -51.65
C LYS A 42 -7.31 -51.35 -51.45
N ALA A 43 -8.45 -51.13 -52.11
CA ALA A 43 -9.24 -49.92 -51.92
C ALA A 43 -9.75 -49.81 -50.48
N ARG A 44 -10.24 -50.91 -49.90
CA ARG A 44 -10.63 -50.95 -48.47
C ARG A 44 -9.44 -50.68 -47.55
N GLU A 45 -8.30 -51.32 -47.78
CA GLU A 45 -7.08 -51.08 -46.98
C GLU A 45 -6.60 -49.62 -47.04
N ILE A 46 -6.75 -48.95 -48.18
CA ILE A 46 -6.43 -47.51 -48.32
C ILE A 46 -7.42 -46.66 -47.53
N ILE A 47 -8.72 -46.96 -47.60
CA ILE A 47 -9.75 -46.24 -46.86
C ILE A 47 -9.56 -46.41 -45.34
N ASP A 48 -9.31 -47.64 -44.89
CA ASP A 48 -9.10 -47.94 -43.48
C ASP A 48 -7.87 -47.20 -42.93
N LYS A 49 -6.76 -47.18 -43.68
CA LYS A 49 -5.57 -46.39 -43.31
C LYS A 49 -5.82 -44.89 -43.29
N ALA A 50 -6.56 -44.37 -44.26
CA ALA A 50 -6.90 -42.95 -44.30
C ALA A 50 -7.83 -42.55 -43.13
N GLN A 51 -8.72 -43.45 -42.71
CA GLN A 51 -9.56 -43.25 -41.52
C GLN A 51 -8.71 -43.27 -40.24
N GLU A 52 -7.79 -44.22 -40.09
CA GLU A 52 -6.89 -44.28 -38.94
C GLU A 52 -5.98 -43.05 -38.86
N GLU A 53 -5.41 -42.58 -39.98
CA GLU A 53 -4.63 -41.34 -40.03
C GLU A 53 -5.48 -40.12 -39.67
N ALA A 54 -6.73 -40.04 -40.15
CA ALA A 54 -7.63 -38.95 -39.81
C ALA A 54 -7.98 -38.93 -38.31
N GLU A 55 -8.25 -40.09 -37.70
CA GLU A 55 -8.48 -40.21 -36.26
C GLU A 55 -7.25 -39.79 -35.45
N ASN A 56 -6.04 -40.19 -35.89
CA ASN A 56 -4.80 -39.77 -35.24
C ASN A 56 -4.61 -38.26 -35.30
N ILE A 57 -4.85 -37.62 -36.45
CA ILE A 57 -4.76 -36.16 -36.60
C ILE A 57 -5.77 -35.45 -35.68
N ILE A 58 -6.99 -35.98 -35.58
CA ILE A 58 -8.02 -35.43 -34.68
C ILE A 58 -7.59 -35.53 -33.22
N ASN A 59 -7.05 -36.69 -32.80
CA ASN A 59 -6.56 -36.89 -31.45
C ASN A 59 -5.37 -35.97 -31.11
N GLU A 60 -4.40 -35.84 -32.02
CA GLU A 60 -3.27 -34.91 -31.86
C GLU A 60 -3.75 -33.46 -31.75
N ALA A 61 -4.70 -33.05 -32.57
CA ALA A 61 -5.29 -31.71 -32.50
C ALA A 61 -6.02 -31.46 -31.18
N HIS A 62 -6.74 -32.46 -30.65
CA HIS A 62 -7.39 -32.36 -29.35
C HIS A 62 -6.40 -32.23 -28.18
N LEU A 63 -5.30 -32.99 -28.22
CA LEU A 63 -4.25 -32.91 -27.21
C LEU A 63 -3.55 -31.54 -27.24
N ALA A 64 -3.14 -31.07 -28.42
CA ALA A 64 -2.52 -29.76 -28.59
C ALA A 64 -3.46 -28.62 -28.13
N TYR A 65 -4.74 -28.73 -28.45
CA TYR A 65 -5.74 -27.76 -27.98
C TYR A 65 -5.86 -27.77 -26.45
N ALA A 66 -5.91 -28.94 -25.82
CA ALA A 66 -5.99 -29.04 -24.36
C ALA A 66 -4.75 -28.45 -23.66
N GLU A 67 -3.55 -28.67 -24.22
CA GLU A 67 -2.30 -28.10 -23.70
C GLU A 67 -2.29 -26.56 -23.78
N GLU A 68 -2.68 -25.99 -24.93
CA GLU A 68 -2.74 -24.54 -25.10
C GLU A 68 -3.80 -23.88 -24.22
N VAL A 69 -4.95 -24.54 -24.01
CA VAL A 69 -5.98 -24.06 -23.08
C VAL A 69 -5.46 -24.06 -21.64
N GLU A 70 -4.78 -25.12 -21.20
CA GLU A 70 -4.26 -25.18 -19.84
C GLU A 70 -3.13 -24.17 -19.62
N LYS A 71 -2.26 -23.99 -20.63
CA LYS A 71 -1.23 -22.95 -20.62
C LYS A 71 -1.83 -21.55 -20.52
N GLY A 72 -2.83 -21.24 -21.35
CA GLY A 72 -3.54 -19.95 -21.28
C GLY A 72 -4.23 -19.72 -19.94
N ARG A 73 -4.75 -20.79 -19.32
CA ARG A 73 -5.34 -20.73 -17.97
C ARG A 73 -4.30 -20.43 -16.90
N MET A 74 -3.14 -21.07 -16.98
CA MET A 74 -2.02 -20.86 -16.05
C MET A 74 -1.44 -19.45 -16.18
N ASP A 75 -1.17 -19.00 -17.40
CA ASP A 75 -0.66 -17.66 -17.68
C ASP A 75 -1.65 -16.58 -17.21
N GLY A 76 -2.95 -16.75 -17.52
CA GLY A 76 -4.00 -15.84 -17.08
C GLY A 76 -4.12 -15.77 -15.56
N LYS A 77 -4.00 -16.91 -14.86
CA LYS A 77 -3.99 -16.97 -13.41
C LYS A 77 -2.79 -16.23 -12.82
N GLN A 78 -1.59 -16.47 -13.35
CA GLN A 78 -0.38 -15.82 -12.87
C GLN A 78 -0.42 -14.31 -13.10
N GLN A 79 -0.93 -13.87 -14.26
CA GLN A 79 -1.10 -12.45 -14.54
C GLN A 79 -2.10 -11.80 -13.57
N ALA A 80 -3.24 -12.44 -13.31
CA ALA A 80 -4.22 -11.95 -12.34
C ALA A 80 -3.64 -11.87 -10.92
N GLU A 81 -2.84 -12.86 -10.50
CA GLU A 81 -2.15 -12.82 -9.20
C GLU A 81 -1.15 -11.66 -9.11
N ASN A 82 -0.37 -11.42 -10.17
CA ASN A 82 0.56 -10.29 -10.22
C ASN A 82 -0.16 -8.94 -10.19
N GLU A 83 -1.24 -8.79 -10.95
CA GLU A 83 -2.07 -7.57 -10.93
C GLU A 83 -2.68 -7.33 -9.55
N LEU A 84 -3.19 -8.38 -8.90
CA LEU A 84 -3.71 -8.31 -7.54
C LEU A 84 -2.63 -7.86 -6.55
N ASN A 85 -1.44 -8.45 -6.60
CA ASN A 85 -0.32 -8.09 -5.72
C ASN A 85 0.11 -6.63 -5.91
N ASN A 86 0.20 -6.16 -7.16
CA ASN A 86 0.49 -4.76 -7.45
C ASN A 86 -0.60 -3.83 -6.87
N LEU A 87 -1.87 -4.22 -6.96
CA LEU A 87 -2.98 -3.44 -6.40
C LEU A 87 -2.88 -3.37 -4.87
N ILE A 88 -2.57 -4.50 -4.21
CA ILE A 88 -2.36 -4.57 -2.76
C ILE A 88 -1.21 -3.65 -2.34
N GLU A 89 -0.09 -3.66 -3.07
CA GLU A 89 1.06 -2.81 -2.78
C GLU A 89 0.71 -1.32 -2.92
N GLN A 90 0.00 -0.94 -3.98
CA GLN A 90 -0.47 0.43 -4.18
C GLN A 90 -1.39 0.90 -3.05
N TYR A 91 -2.37 0.07 -2.66
CA TYR A 91 -3.25 0.39 -1.53
C TYR A 91 -2.52 0.45 -0.21
N SER A 92 -1.53 -0.41 0.02
CA SER A 92 -0.68 -0.38 1.20
C SER A 92 0.10 0.95 1.30
N LEU A 93 0.70 1.40 0.19
CA LEU A 93 1.40 2.69 0.12
C LEU A 93 0.44 3.87 0.38
N GLN A 94 -0.75 3.86 -0.22
CA GLN A 94 -1.76 4.89 0.01
C GLN A 94 -2.22 4.93 1.47
N LEU A 95 -2.46 3.76 2.07
CA LEU A 95 -2.85 3.66 3.48
C LEU A 95 -1.76 4.20 4.40
N ASN A 96 -0.50 3.84 4.16
CA ASN A 96 0.64 4.35 4.94
C ASN A 96 0.77 5.87 4.84
N ASN A 97 0.57 6.44 3.66
CA ASN A 97 0.56 7.89 3.47
C ASN A 97 -0.60 8.57 4.22
N ILE A 98 -1.79 7.96 4.22
CA ILE A 98 -2.94 8.46 4.97
C ILE A 98 -2.65 8.42 6.48
N LEU A 99 -2.07 7.33 6.98
CA LEU A 99 -1.72 7.17 8.39
C LEU A 99 -0.65 8.17 8.84
N ASP A 100 0.37 8.41 8.02
CA ASP A 100 1.42 9.40 8.32
C ASP A 100 0.86 10.83 8.34
N ASN A 101 0.01 11.18 7.37
CA ASN A 101 -0.68 12.47 7.34
C ASN A 101 -1.62 12.66 8.55
N PHE A 102 -2.36 11.61 8.90
CA PHE A 102 -3.24 11.63 10.07
C PHE A 102 -2.45 11.83 11.37
N ARG A 103 -1.32 11.15 11.52
CA ARG A 103 -0.42 11.32 12.67
C ARG A 103 0.10 12.75 12.77
N LYS A 104 0.60 13.32 11.66
CA LYS A 104 1.06 14.71 11.61
C LYS A 104 -0.04 15.71 11.99
N SER A 105 -1.28 15.45 11.56
CA SER A 105 -2.45 16.26 11.92
C SER A 105 -2.71 16.22 13.43
N ILE A 106 -2.70 15.02 14.04
CA ILE A 106 -2.83 14.87 15.50
C ILE A 106 -1.73 15.63 16.22
N ASP A 107 -0.47 15.47 15.82
CA ASP A 107 0.67 16.11 16.48
C ASP A 107 0.55 17.64 16.44
N SER A 108 0.09 18.19 15.30
CA SER A 108 -0.19 19.63 15.14
C SER A 108 -1.33 20.09 16.06
N GLU A 109 -2.44 19.35 16.12
CA GLU A 109 -3.56 19.69 17.00
C GLU A 109 -3.18 19.62 18.49
N VAL A 110 -2.40 18.63 18.89
CA VAL A 110 -1.87 18.53 20.26
C VAL A 110 -0.97 19.73 20.58
N TYR A 111 -0.12 20.16 19.65
CA TYR A 111 0.71 21.34 19.84
C TYR A 111 -0.12 22.62 19.98
N ASN A 112 -1.12 22.82 19.11
CA ASN A 112 -2.03 23.96 19.17
C ASN A 112 -2.82 23.98 20.49
N ALA A 113 -3.31 22.83 20.94
CA ALA A 113 -3.99 22.69 22.23
C ALA A 113 -3.08 23.07 23.41
N ARG A 114 -1.79 22.68 23.38
CA ARG A 114 -0.82 23.06 24.41
C ARG A 114 -0.60 24.57 24.47
N ILE A 115 -0.47 25.24 23.32
CA ILE A 115 -0.34 26.70 23.26
C ILE A 115 -1.58 27.37 23.86
N LEU A 116 -2.77 26.88 23.49
CA LEU A 116 -4.03 27.42 24.00
C LEU A 116 -4.14 27.26 25.51
N LEU A 117 -3.82 26.07 26.05
CA LEU A 117 -3.78 25.82 27.49
C LEU A 117 -2.78 26.74 28.20
N PHE A 118 -1.58 26.92 27.65
CA PHE A 118 -0.59 27.83 28.22
C PHE A 118 -1.10 29.27 28.27
N ASN A 119 -1.75 29.74 27.21
CA ASN A 119 -2.33 31.09 27.17
C ASN A 119 -3.47 31.26 28.18
N ILE A 120 -4.32 30.23 28.35
CA ILE A 120 -5.38 30.24 29.38
C ILE A 120 -4.74 30.32 30.77
N ILE A 121 -3.74 29.48 31.06
CA ILE A 121 -3.05 29.49 32.36
C ILE A 121 -2.42 30.85 32.62
N LYS A 122 -1.73 31.43 31.64
CA LYS A 122 -1.13 32.77 31.74
C LYS A 122 -2.18 33.83 32.06
N LEU A 123 -3.34 33.78 31.41
CA LEU A 123 -4.44 34.71 31.66
C LEU A 123 -5.03 34.53 33.06
N LEU A 124 -5.25 33.28 33.48
CA LEU A 124 -5.75 32.97 34.83
C LEU A 124 -4.78 33.44 35.91
N ILE A 125 -3.48 33.19 35.75
CA ILE A 125 -2.44 33.68 36.67
C ILE A 125 -2.48 35.21 36.70
N SER A 126 -2.48 35.88 35.54
CA SER A 126 -2.53 37.34 35.49
C SER A 126 -3.76 37.91 36.20
N LYS A 127 -4.93 37.27 36.04
CA LYS A 127 -6.17 37.68 36.69
C LYS A 127 -6.16 37.38 38.19
N PHE A 128 -5.63 36.25 38.60
CA PHE A 128 -5.48 35.89 40.01
C PHE A 128 -4.53 36.85 40.72
N LEU A 129 -3.35 37.10 40.13
CA LEU A 129 -2.39 38.06 40.67
C LEU A 129 -3.00 39.46 40.76
N SER A 130 -3.74 39.91 39.75
CA SER A 130 -4.36 41.24 39.77
C SER A 130 -5.44 41.38 40.85
N ILE A 131 -6.30 40.37 41.02
CA ILE A 131 -7.41 40.42 41.96
C ILE A 131 -6.95 40.15 43.39
N GLU A 132 -6.25 39.05 43.65
CA GLU A 132 -5.99 38.58 45.02
C GLU A 132 -4.73 39.20 45.62
N ILE A 133 -3.66 39.29 44.83
CA ILE A 133 -2.37 39.76 45.34
C ILE A 133 -2.30 41.27 45.22
N PHE A 134 -2.40 41.80 44.01
CA PHE A 134 -2.17 43.21 43.71
C PHE A 134 -3.30 44.15 44.11
N SER A 135 -4.44 43.63 44.57
CA SER A 135 -5.46 44.46 45.23
C SER A 135 -5.17 44.68 46.71
N SER A 136 -4.35 43.83 47.34
CA SER A 136 -3.99 43.98 48.74
C SER A 136 -2.72 44.84 48.89
N PRO A 137 -2.66 45.76 49.86
CA PRO A 137 -1.42 46.47 50.20
C PRO A 137 -0.32 45.54 50.76
N LYS A 138 -0.69 44.37 51.29
CA LYS A 138 0.21 43.50 52.07
C LYS A 138 1.44 43.00 51.31
N TRP A 139 1.33 42.78 50.00
CA TRP A 139 2.48 42.29 49.23
C TRP A 139 3.56 43.37 49.06
N VAL A 140 3.17 44.65 48.96
CA VAL A 140 4.10 45.79 48.91
C VAL A 140 4.86 45.88 50.22
N GLU A 141 4.12 45.89 51.33
CA GLU A 141 4.69 45.95 52.68
C GLU A 141 5.63 44.77 52.96
N ASN A 142 5.19 43.55 52.64
CA ASN A 142 6.03 42.35 52.77
C ASN A 142 7.29 42.38 51.88
N SER A 143 7.19 42.95 50.67
CA SER A 143 8.33 43.06 49.76
C SER A 143 9.34 44.06 50.26
N LEU A 144 8.88 45.23 50.74
CA LEU A 144 9.73 46.24 51.34
C LEU A 144 10.40 45.71 52.61
N ASN A 145 9.65 45.07 53.52
CA ASN A 145 10.22 44.45 54.72
C ASN A 145 11.30 43.41 54.38
N LYS A 146 11.08 42.55 53.37
CA LYS A 146 12.11 41.60 52.91
C LYS A 146 13.34 42.28 52.34
N ILE A 147 13.17 43.42 51.65
CA ILE A 147 14.29 44.24 51.20
C ILE A 147 15.05 44.74 52.43
N LEU A 148 14.36 45.29 53.42
CA LEU A 148 14.99 45.79 54.65
C LEU A 148 15.79 44.68 55.34
N GLU A 149 15.15 43.54 55.60
CA GLU A 149 15.77 42.37 56.25
C GLU A 149 17.04 41.92 55.54
N LYS A 150 17.03 41.92 54.21
CA LYS A 150 18.17 41.49 53.41
C LYS A 150 19.34 42.47 53.44
N PHE A 151 19.07 43.76 53.67
CA PHE A 151 20.04 44.83 53.57
C PHE A 151 20.29 45.57 54.89
N ILE A 152 19.93 44.97 56.04
CA ILE A 152 20.12 45.53 57.40
C ILE A 152 21.54 46.08 57.63
N ASN A 153 22.55 45.45 57.03
CA ASN A 153 23.97 45.78 57.27
C ASN A 153 24.53 46.82 56.28
N LEU A 154 23.69 47.44 55.44
CA LEU A 154 24.13 48.46 54.50
C LEU A 154 23.86 49.87 55.05
N ASP A 155 24.82 50.76 54.86
CA ASP A 155 24.73 52.16 55.31
C ASP A 155 23.72 52.97 54.50
N TYR A 156 23.42 52.58 53.25
CA TYR A 156 22.46 53.27 52.41
C TYR A 156 21.84 52.38 51.32
N ILE A 157 20.51 52.41 51.21
CA ILE A 157 19.74 51.62 50.23
C ILE A 157 18.86 52.53 49.39
N LYS A 158 18.95 52.42 48.06
CA LYS A 158 18.03 53.08 47.13
C LYS A 158 17.03 52.08 46.57
N ILE A 159 15.75 52.29 46.84
CA ILE A 159 14.64 51.47 46.33
C ILE A 159 13.94 52.25 45.22
N HIS A 160 14.11 51.78 43.99
CA HIS A 160 13.38 52.27 42.82
C HIS A 160 12.01 51.59 42.76
N ILE A 161 10.94 52.38 42.70
CA ILE A 161 9.57 51.89 42.69
C ILE A 161 8.84 52.45 41.47
N SER A 162 8.02 51.62 40.84
CA SER A 162 7.20 52.06 39.71
C SER A 162 6.16 53.12 40.12
N PRO A 163 5.78 54.04 39.21
CA PRO A 163 4.74 55.03 39.46
C PRO A 163 3.40 54.41 39.88
N GLU A 164 3.07 53.23 39.33
CA GLU A 164 1.82 52.53 39.66
C GLU A 164 1.73 52.14 41.14
N ILE A 165 2.83 51.70 41.75
CA ILE A 165 2.84 51.34 43.18
C ILE A 165 2.72 52.60 44.05
N LEU A 166 3.47 53.66 43.71
CA LEU A 166 3.43 54.93 44.44
C LEU A 166 2.02 55.52 44.46
N ASN A 167 1.35 55.52 43.31
CA ASN A 167 0.00 56.05 43.17
C ASN A 167 -1.06 55.18 43.85
N LYS A 168 -0.90 53.85 43.82
CA LYS A 168 -1.90 52.91 44.34
C LYS A 168 -1.77 52.67 45.85
N PHE A 169 -0.59 52.82 46.42
CA PHE A 169 -0.31 52.51 47.83
C PHE A 169 0.53 53.59 48.55
N PRO A 170 0.13 54.88 48.50
CA PRO A 170 0.92 55.98 49.05
C PRO A 170 1.21 55.80 50.55
N ASP A 171 0.19 55.41 51.33
CA ASP A 171 0.28 55.26 52.79
C ASP A 171 1.36 54.27 53.23
N ILE A 172 1.58 53.20 52.46
CA ILE A 172 2.63 52.22 52.76
C ILE A 172 3.98 52.85 52.48
N ILE A 173 4.13 53.47 51.32
CA ILE A 173 5.41 54.04 50.90
C ILE A 173 5.88 55.12 51.87
N GLU A 174 4.95 55.96 52.38
CA GLU A 174 5.27 56.97 53.39
C GLU A 174 5.84 56.36 54.68
N LYS A 175 5.34 55.20 55.13
CA LYS A 175 5.89 54.50 56.31
C LYS A 175 7.37 54.15 56.13
N PHE A 176 7.75 53.71 54.92
CA PHE A 176 9.13 53.30 54.63
C PHE A 176 10.06 54.47 54.27
N LYS A 177 9.52 55.62 53.83
CA LYS A 177 10.31 56.84 53.61
C LYS A 177 10.89 57.44 54.90
N ASN A 178 10.27 57.15 56.04
CA ASN A 178 10.70 57.65 57.35
C ASN A 178 11.78 56.78 58.01
N ILE A 179 12.25 55.73 57.35
CA ILE A 179 13.30 54.85 57.87
C ILE A 179 14.66 55.45 57.49
N ASP A 180 15.53 55.62 58.48
CA ASP A 180 16.89 56.10 58.27
C ASP A 180 17.64 55.18 57.29
N ASN A 181 18.50 55.76 56.46
CA ASN A 181 19.35 55.07 55.48
C ASN A 181 18.62 54.46 54.26
N ILE A 182 17.39 54.89 53.98
CA ILE A 182 16.60 54.41 52.83
C ILE A 182 16.08 55.55 51.98
N GLU A 183 16.34 55.47 50.67
CA GLU A 183 15.80 56.41 49.68
C GLU A 183 14.86 55.68 48.74
N ILE A 184 13.57 56.02 48.80
CA ILE A 184 12.58 55.52 47.85
C ILE A 184 12.46 56.52 46.69
N VAL A 185 12.80 56.07 45.48
CA VAL A 185 12.83 56.88 44.27
C VAL A 185 11.82 56.34 43.26
N GLU A 186 11.03 57.23 42.68
CA GLU A 186 10.16 56.88 41.54
C GLU A 186 11.01 56.59 40.30
N ASP A 187 10.76 55.45 39.66
CA ASP A 187 11.43 55.06 38.43
C ASP A 187 10.41 54.74 37.32
N ILE A 188 10.25 55.68 36.38
CA ILE A 188 9.33 55.58 35.24
C ILE A 188 9.71 54.48 34.24
N THR A 189 10.93 53.92 34.33
CA THR A 189 11.36 52.82 33.47
C THR A 189 10.84 51.47 33.95
N LEU A 190 10.43 51.38 35.22
CA LEU A 190 9.82 50.20 35.81
C LEU A 190 8.35 50.08 35.38
N LYS A 191 8.01 48.96 34.74
CA LYS A 191 6.64 48.68 34.25
C LYS A 191 5.82 47.94 35.30
N GLY A 192 4.52 48.23 35.35
CA GLY A 192 3.58 47.52 36.21
C GLY A 192 3.87 47.71 37.69
N LEU A 193 3.56 46.70 38.50
CA LEU A 193 3.83 46.67 39.94
C LEU A 193 5.21 46.08 40.23
N SER A 194 6.27 46.82 39.88
CA SER A 194 7.66 46.38 40.06
C SER A 194 8.49 47.31 40.95
N MET A 195 9.46 46.72 41.64
CA MET A 195 10.44 47.43 42.46
C MET A 195 11.84 46.89 42.14
N MET A 196 12.83 47.76 42.18
CA MET A 196 14.23 47.42 42.01
C MET A 196 15.04 48.03 43.15
N THR A 197 15.99 47.28 43.69
CA THR A 197 16.89 47.77 44.73
C THR A 197 18.28 47.99 44.16
N LYS A 198 18.88 49.13 44.49
CA LYS A 198 20.29 49.42 44.22
C LYS A 198 20.97 49.73 45.55
N TYR A 199 22.08 49.06 45.81
CA TYR A 199 22.95 49.40 46.92
C TYR A 199 24.02 50.38 46.44
N MET A 200 24.33 51.38 47.25
CA MET A 200 25.51 52.21 47.06
C MET A 200 26.55 51.76 48.09
N LEU A 201 27.68 51.25 47.62
CA LEU A 201 28.88 51.17 48.45
C LEU A 201 29.43 52.59 48.53
N ILE A 202 29.33 53.20 49.70
CA ILE A 202 30.02 54.46 50.01
C ILE A 202 31.46 54.12 50.38
#